data_AF-A0A8S9IED5-F1
#
_entry.id   AF-A0A8S9IED5-F1
#
_cell.length_a   1.000
_cell.length_b   1.000
_cell.length_c   1.000
_cell.angle_alpha   90.00
_cell.angle_beta   90.00
_cell.angle_gamma   90.00
#
_symmetry.space_group_name_H-M   'P 1'
#
loop_
_entity.id
_entity.type
_entity.pdbx_description
1 polymer ?
#
loop_
_entity_poly.entity_id
_entity_poly.type
_entity_poly.pdbx_seq_one_letter_code
_entity_poly.pdbx_strand_id
1 'polypeptide(L)'
;MFIIEDTKISKSSLLCDDKFFSFAGFEEIGNGTLKTHFLIDVIGQVTSLRTVQVSGKDKKKVEFRLMDSSGESIACCLWRKYAEQLDDHLQQTKDPNMVCLIRFAKIGCYKGEVQVTNECI
;
A
#
# COMPACT_ATOMS: atom_id res chain seq x y z
N MET A 1 19.37 -11.33 -4.94
CA MET A 1 19.38 -12.35 -3.87
C MET A 1 18.87 -13.64 -4.48
N PHE A 2 19.60 -14.75 -4.36
CA PHE A 2 19.19 -16.05 -4.90
C PHE A 2 19.15 -17.05 -3.75
N ILE A 3 18.10 -17.85 -3.71
CA ILE A 3 18.07 -19.07 -2.90
C ILE A 3 18.77 -20.12 -3.77
N ILE A 4 19.92 -20.58 -3.31
CA ILE A 4 20.74 -21.59 -4.00
C ILE A 4 20.41 -22.99 -3.48
N GLU A 5 20.74 -24.04 -4.24
CA GLU A 5 20.30 -25.43 -3.97
C GLU A 5 20.62 -25.94 -2.56
N ASP A 6 21.71 -25.49 -1.96
CA ASP A 6 22.15 -25.87 -0.61
C ASP A 6 21.57 -24.98 0.49
N THR A 7 20.72 -24.00 0.14
CA THR A 7 20.02 -23.16 1.12
C THR A 7 19.00 -23.99 1.89
N LYS A 8 19.22 -24.14 3.20
CA LYS A 8 18.27 -24.78 4.11
C LYS A 8 17.45 -23.72 4.84
N ILE A 9 16.14 -23.74 4.63
CA ILE A 9 15.19 -22.86 5.33
C ILE A 9 14.44 -23.70 6.35
N SER A 10 14.53 -23.34 7.63
CA SER A 10 13.80 -23.99 8.71
C SER A 10 13.08 -22.95 9.58
N LYS A 11 11.96 -23.34 10.19
CA LYS A 11 11.26 -22.47 11.15
C LYS A 11 12.15 -22.29 12.39
N SER A 12 12.26 -21.04 12.85
CA SER A 12 12.87 -20.71 14.13
C SER A 12 11.86 -20.84 15.27
N SER A 13 12.30 -21.27 16.45
CA SER A 13 11.51 -21.19 17.68
C SER A 13 11.58 -19.79 18.31
N LEU A 14 12.53 -18.96 17.90
CA LEU A 14 12.62 -17.55 18.29
C LEU A 14 11.63 -16.74 17.45
N LEU A 15 10.67 -16.12 18.12
CA LEU A 15 9.73 -15.18 17.54
C LEU A 15 10.27 -13.77 17.75
N CYS A 16 10.42 -13.02 16.66
CA CYS A 16 10.69 -11.58 16.70
C CYS A 16 9.37 -10.89 16.34
N ASP A 17 8.67 -10.41 17.37
CA ASP A 17 7.38 -9.73 17.22
C ASP A 17 7.54 -8.20 17.08
N ASP A 18 8.79 -7.74 16.93
CA ASP A 18 9.08 -6.32 16.75
C ASP A 18 8.47 -5.82 15.45
N LYS A 19 7.56 -4.88 15.62
CA LYS A 19 6.87 -4.22 14.54
C LYS A 19 7.76 -3.06 14.06
N PHE A 20 8.72 -3.36 13.21
CA PHE A 20 9.65 -2.41 12.57
C PHE A 20 8.94 -1.44 11.59
N PHE A 21 7.83 -0.81 11.99
CA PHE A 21 7.10 0.13 11.15
C PHE A 21 7.63 1.55 11.31
N SER A 22 7.72 2.28 10.20
CA SER A 22 8.00 3.71 10.18
C SER A 22 6.93 4.42 9.37
N PHE A 23 5.86 4.84 10.08
CA PHE A 23 4.70 5.46 9.45
C PHE A 23 4.99 6.90 9.05
N ALA A 24 4.78 7.21 7.78
CA ALA A 24 4.83 8.57 7.26
C ALA A 24 3.51 9.32 7.55
N GLY A 25 3.61 10.59 7.96
CA GLY A 25 2.44 11.45 8.14
C GLY A 25 1.79 11.82 6.81
N PHE A 26 0.47 11.87 6.77
CA PHE A 26 -0.27 12.14 5.53
C PHE A 26 -0.07 13.58 5.03
N GLU A 27 0.02 14.53 5.96
CA GLU A 27 0.38 15.92 5.64
C GLU A 27 1.78 16.02 5.01
N GLU A 28 2.78 15.30 5.56
CA GLU A 28 4.17 15.30 5.06
C GLU A 28 4.28 14.71 3.65
N ILE A 29 3.45 13.71 3.34
CA ILE A 29 3.32 13.15 1.99
C ILE A 29 2.71 14.20 1.07
N GLY A 30 1.57 14.79 1.46
CA GLY A 30 0.80 15.72 0.63
C GLY A 30 1.52 17.03 0.32
N ASN A 31 2.27 17.58 1.28
CA ASN A 31 3.01 18.83 1.11
C ASN A 31 4.40 18.64 0.45
N GLY A 32 4.81 17.40 0.20
CA GLY A 32 6.07 17.08 -0.49
C GLY A 32 7.32 17.24 0.37
N THR A 33 7.19 17.27 1.70
CA THR A 33 8.34 17.32 2.62
C THR A 33 9.17 16.04 2.58
N LEU A 34 8.52 14.90 2.30
CA LEU A 34 9.19 13.61 2.19
C LEU A 34 9.94 13.43 0.87
N LYS A 35 11.11 12.79 0.95
CA LYS A 35 11.90 12.46 -0.23
C LYS A 35 11.27 11.28 -0.97
N THR A 36 10.83 11.52 -2.21
CA THR A 36 10.10 10.54 -3.05
C THR A 36 10.90 9.30 -3.45
N HIS A 37 12.22 9.30 -3.28
CA HIS A 37 13.09 8.14 -3.53
C HIS A 37 13.19 7.18 -2.34
N PHE A 38 12.64 7.54 -1.17
CA PHE A 38 12.50 6.62 -0.05
C PHE A 38 11.14 5.92 -0.07
N LEU A 39 11.14 4.67 0.37
CA LEU A 39 9.93 3.90 0.57
C LEU A 39 9.41 4.16 1.98
N ILE A 40 8.10 4.29 2.13
CA ILE A 40 7.43 4.64 3.38
C ILE A 40 6.44 3.57 3.79
N ASP A 41 6.15 3.45 5.09
CA ASP A 41 4.99 2.69 5.56
C ASP A 41 3.82 3.66 5.78
N VAL A 42 2.61 3.28 5.40
CA VAL A 42 1.38 4.06 5.64
C VAL A 42 0.27 3.17 6.19
N ILE A 43 -0.56 3.75 7.05
CA ILE A 43 -1.71 3.07 7.64
C ILE A 43 -2.88 4.03 7.73
N GLY A 44 -4.08 3.56 7.42
CA GLY A 44 -5.29 4.35 7.55
C GLY A 44 -6.55 3.56 7.23
N GLN A 45 -7.70 4.18 7.48
CA GLN A 45 -9.00 3.66 7.06
C GLN A 45 -9.13 3.78 5.55
N VAL A 46 -9.59 2.72 4.89
CA VAL A 46 -9.86 2.74 3.45
C VAL A 46 -11.16 3.47 3.17
N THR A 47 -11.09 4.45 2.28
CA THR A 47 -12.24 5.24 1.82
C THR A 47 -12.19 5.40 0.29
N SER A 48 -13.33 5.73 -0.32
CA SER A 48 -13.43 6.10 -1.75
C SER A 48 -12.79 5.12 -2.74
N LEU A 49 -13.04 3.82 -2.57
CA LEU A 49 -12.42 2.78 -3.40
C LEU A 49 -13.08 2.62 -4.78
N ARG A 50 -12.25 2.46 -5.79
CA ARG A 50 -12.62 2.23 -7.19
C ARG A 50 -11.70 1.22 -7.85
N THR A 51 -12.28 0.15 -8.38
CA THR A 51 -11.58 -0.82 -9.21
C THR A 51 -11.56 -0.34 -10.67
N VAL A 52 -10.39 -0.34 -11.28
CA VAL A 52 -10.15 0.11 -12.66
C VAL A 52 -9.51 -1.04 -13.44
N GLN A 53 -10.15 -1.46 -14.53
CA GLN A 53 -9.51 -2.34 -15.50
C GLN A 53 -8.71 -1.50 -16.51
N VAL A 54 -7.41 -1.78 -16.60
CA VAL A 54 -6.51 -1.05 -17.52
C VAL A 54 -6.31 -1.88 -18.78
N SER A 55 -6.41 -1.24 -19.95
CA SER A 55 -6.21 -1.89 -21.25
C SER A 55 -4.75 -2.31 -21.42
N GLY A 56 -4.53 -3.61 -21.71
CA GLY A 56 -3.21 -4.23 -21.86
C GLY A 56 -2.90 -5.22 -20.73
N LYS A 57 -2.89 -6.52 -21.07
CA LYS A 57 -2.56 -7.71 -20.25
C LYS A 57 -2.73 -7.55 -18.73
N ASP A 58 -3.88 -8.01 -18.21
CA ASP A 58 -4.08 -8.44 -16.82
C ASP A 58 -3.56 -7.51 -15.71
N LYS A 59 -3.62 -6.19 -15.92
CA LYS A 59 -3.32 -5.21 -14.86
C LYS A 59 -4.62 -4.72 -14.23
N LYS A 60 -5.09 -5.43 -13.22
CA LYS A 60 -6.10 -4.90 -12.28
C LYS A 60 -5.45 -3.74 -11.51
N LYS A 61 -6.17 -2.62 -11.41
CA LYS A 61 -5.78 -1.44 -10.64
C LYS A 61 -6.89 -1.13 -9.66
N VAL A 62 -6.54 -0.78 -8.42
CA VAL A 62 -7.50 -0.25 -7.44
C VAL A 62 -6.99 1.12 -6.99
N GLU A 63 -7.83 2.13 -7.17
CA GLU A 63 -7.64 3.49 -6.69
C GLU A 63 -8.50 3.67 -5.44
N PHE A 64 -7.95 4.22 -4.36
CA PHE A 64 -8.67 4.46 -3.11
C PHE A 64 -7.98 5.58 -2.32
N ARG A 65 -8.53 5.93 -1.16
CA ARG A 65 -7.88 6.84 -0.21
C ARG A 65 -7.67 6.15 1.13
N LEU A 66 -6.57 6.48 1.79
CA LEU A 66 -6.40 6.21 3.21
C LEU A 66 -6.72 7.48 3.99
N MET A 67 -7.51 7.36 5.05
CA MET A 67 -7.78 8.42 6.02
C MET A 67 -7.10 8.07 7.35
N ASP A 68 -6.36 9.02 7.93
CA ASP A 68 -5.76 8.85 9.24
C ASP A 68 -6.69 9.31 10.38
N SER A 69 -6.23 9.19 11.62
CA SER A 69 -7.01 9.57 12.81
C SER A 69 -7.24 11.07 12.96
N SER A 70 -6.54 11.92 12.20
CA SER A 70 -6.74 13.37 12.17
C SER A 70 -7.76 13.80 11.11
N GLY A 71 -8.23 12.86 10.27
CA GLY A 71 -9.16 13.11 9.17
C GLY A 71 -8.46 13.51 7.86
N GLU A 72 -7.13 13.62 7.87
CA GLU A 72 -6.33 13.81 6.66
C GLU A 72 -6.40 12.57 5.77
N SER A 73 -6.32 12.76 4.46
CA SER A 73 -6.40 11.64 3.52
C SER A 73 -5.44 11.74 2.35
N ILE A 74 -4.85 10.61 1.98
CA ILE A 74 -3.95 10.47 0.82
C ILE A 74 -4.53 9.55 -0.23
N ALA A 75 -4.30 9.89 -1.50
CA ALA A 75 -4.62 9.00 -2.60
C ALA A 75 -3.68 7.78 -2.60
N CYS A 76 -4.24 6.63 -2.93
CA CYS A 76 -3.55 5.35 -2.96
C CYS A 76 -3.89 4.60 -4.24
N CYS A 77 -2.89 3.93 -4.80
CA CYS A 77 -3.06 3.13 -6.00
C CYS A 77 -2.33 1.80 -5.88
N LEU A 78 -3.08 0.69 -5.87
CA LEU A 78 -2.53 -0.66 -5.90
C LEU A 78 -2.74 -1.33 -7.26
N TRP A 79 -1.83 -2.24 -7.60
CA TRP A 79 -1.79 -2.95 -8.87
C TRP A 79 -1.71 -4.47 -8.71
N ARG A 80 -2.20 -5.19 -9.72
CA ARG A 80 -2.12 -6.66 -9.87
C ARG A 80 -2.59 -7.39 -8.61
N LYS A 81 -1.79 -8.33 -8.11
CA LYS A 81 -2.08 -9.16 -6.94
C LYS A 81 -2.52 -8.35 -5.71
N TYR A 82 -1.95 -7.17 -5.46
CA TYR A 82 -2.36 -6.34 -4.33
C TYR A 82 -3.72 -5.67 -4.55
N ALA A 83 -4.01 -5.26 -5.79
CA ALA A 83 -5.32 -4.76 -6.17
C ALA A 83 -6.40 -5.86 -6.09
N GLU A 84 -6.06 -7.09 -6.49
CA GLU A 84 -6.93 -8.26 -6.39
C GLU A 84 -7.25 -8.58 -4.94
N GLN A 85 -6.23 -8.70 -4.09
CA GLN A 85 -6.41 -9.01 -2.66
C GLN A 85 -7.28 -7.98 -1.93
N LEU A 86 -7.09 -6.69 -2.21
CA LEU A 86 -7.88 -5.63 -1.58
C LEU A 86 -9.35 -5.68 -2.01
N ASP A 87 -9.59 -5.81 -3.32
CA ASP A 87 -10.95 -5.88 -3.89
C ASP A 87 -11.69 -7.14 -3.42
N ASP A 88 -11.02 -8.30 -3.40
CA ASP A 88 -11.59 -9.57 -2.94
C ASP A 88 -11.96 -9.50 -1.45
N HIS A 89 -11.08 -8.95 -0.61
CA HIS A 89 -11.33 -8.82 0.81
C HIS A 89 -12.53 -7.90 1.09
N LEU A 90 -12.63 -6.76 0.39
CA LEU A 90 -13.76 -5.85 0.52
C LEU A 90 -15.08 -6.45 0.08
N GLN A 91 -15.09 -7.21 -1.02
CA GLN A 91 -16.29 -7.92 -1.49
C GLN A 91 -16.79 -8.94 -0.46
N GLN A 92 -15.86 -9.59 0.26
CA GLN A 92 -16.16 -10.60 1.27
C GLN A 92 -16.64 -9.99 2.60
N THR A 93 -15.96 -8.97 3.11
CA THR A 93 -16.25 -8.42 4.44
C THR A 93 -17.34 -7.37 4.41
N LYS A 94 -17.44 -6.57 3.34
CA LYS A 94 -18.26 -5.36 3.25
C LYS A 94 -18.10 -4.43 4.45
N ASP A 95 -16.91 -4.44 5.05
CA ASP A 95 -16.62 -3.66 6.26
C ASP A 95 -16.34 -2.19 5.91
N PRO A 96 -17.20 -1.25 6.33
CA PRO A 96 -16.98 0.18 6.09
C PRO A 96 -15.81 0.76 6.89
N ASN A 97 -15.31 0.04 7.90
CA ASN A 97 -14.25 0.48 8.81
C ASN A 97 -12.91 -0.24 8.57
N MET A 98 -12.74 -0.82 7.38
CA MET A 98 -11.51 -1.53 7.02
C MET A 98 -10.29 -0.61 7.10
N VAL A 99 -9.28 -1.05 7.86
CA VAL A 99 -7.96 -0.41 7.94
C VAL A 99 -6.99 -1.16 7.03
N CYS A 100 -6.20 -0.41 6.25
CA CYS A 100 -5.17 -0.98 5.39
C CYS A 100 -3.79 -0.43 5.79
N LEU A 101 -2.84 -1.35 5.89
CA LEU A 101 -1.42 -1.10 6.11
C LEU A 101 -0.67 -1.42 4.82
N ILE A 102 0.08 -0.45 4.30
CA ILE A 102 0.93 -0.64 3.12
C ILE A 102 2.37 -0.39 3.55
N ARG A 103 3.21 -1.42 3.40
CA ARG A 103 4.64 -1.30 3.67
C ARG A 103 5.42 -1.03 2.40
N PHE A 104 6.52 -0.29 2.56
CA PHE A 104 7.44 0.02 1.47
C PHE A 104 6.74 0.66 0.25
N ALA A 105 5.76 1.52 0.51
CA ALA A 105 5.04 2.24 -0.52
C ALA A 105 5.92 3.32 -1.15
N LYS A 106 5.77 3.52 -2.46
CA LYS A 106 6.44 4.59 -3.19
C LYS A 106 5.53 5.82 -3.27
N ILE A 107 6.10 6.99 -3.03
CA ILE A 107 5.42 8.27 -3.29
C ILE A 107 5.50 8.57 -4.79
N GLY A 108 4.36 8.84 -5.41
CA GLY A 108 4.24 9.21 -6.82
C GLY A 108 3.27 10.36 -7.02
N CYS A 109 3.22 10.88 -8.25
CA CYS A 109 2.25 11.87 -8.66
C CYS A 109 1.54 11.37 -9.92
N TYR A 110 0.21 11.34 -9.90
CA TYR A 110 -0.60 10.93 -11.04
C TYR A 110 -1.69 11.94 -11.29
N LYS A 111 -1.76 12.46 -12.52
CA LYS A 111 -2.69 13.53 -12.91
C LYS A 111 -2.64 14.77 -11.99
N GLY A 112 -1.47 15.08 -11.44
CA GLY A 112 -1.27 16.23 -10.55
C GLY A 112 -1.60 15.97 -9.08
N GLU A 113 -2.05 14.77 -8.71
CA GLU A 113 -2.31 14.39 -7.32
C GLU A 113 -1.19 13.51 -6.77
N VAL A 114 -0.68 13.87 -5.58
CA VAL A 114 0.29 13.05 -4.84
C VAL A 114 -0.42 11.81 -4.31
N GLN A 115 0.19 10.64 -4.51
CA GLN A 115 -0.35 9.36 -4.06
C GLN A 115 0.74 8.40 -3.63
N VAL A 116 0.35 7.35 -2.91
CA VAL A 116 1.20 6.20 -2.61
C VAL A 116 0.85 5.00 -3.47
N THR A 117 1.84 4.23 -3.89
CA THR A 117 1.64 3.08 -4.78
C THR A 117 2.67 1.97 -4.59
N ASN A 118 2.31 0.73 -4.98
CA ASN A 118 3.19 -0.43 -4.97
C ASN A 118 3.96 -0.65 -6.29
N GLU A 119 3.72 0.16 -7.33
CA GLU A 119 4.49 0.10 -8.59
C GLU A 119 5.20 1.43 -8.86
N CYS A 120 6.36 1.38 -9.49
CA CYS A 120 6.96 2.57 -10.09
C CYS A 120 6.09 3.02 -11.27
N ILE A 121 5.40 4.15 -11.09
CA ILE A 121 4.83 4.93 -12.19
C ILE A 121 5.95 5.58 -12.99
#